data_AF-W6KQE7-F1
#
_entry.id   AF-W6KQE7-F1
#
_cell.length_a   1.000
_cell.length_b   1.000
_cell.length_c   1.000
_cell.angle_alpha   90.00
_cell.angle_beta   90.00
_cell.angle_gamma   90.00
#
_symmetry.space_group_name_H-M   'P 1'
#
loop_
_entity.id
_entity.type
_entity.pdbx_description
1 polymer ?
#
loop_
_entity_poly.entity_id
_entity_poly.type
_entity_poly.pdbx_seq_one_letter_code
_entity_poly.pdbx_strand_id
1 'polypeptide(L)'
;MSKDATTKNPTGAGSPQKTYLLLYNTAMAAGWATVLGRAAIHLLRGGPSTTVYDAVAVPLVLFQTGAAAEVVHAMIGLVRSPVGTTLLQLLSRLLVLYGAVRIGETPARRDPAFLQMLIAWALSEVIRYTFYGANLLGKATGWLTWLRYSAFMLLYPLGISGEAMCLYKAMDFIRENKPWTVELPNKMNFTFSWYNGVWVLLGIYPIGSYVMYTYMLSQRRKVLGKNAAAAKAKAE
;
A
#
# COMPACT_ATOMS: atom_id res chain seq x y z
N MET A 1 -25.87 21.93 -27.52
CA MET A 1 -26.23 22.76 -26.35
C MET A 1 -25.27 22.42 -25.22
N SER A 2 -24.41 23.39 -24.91
CA SER A 2 -23.37 23.33 -23.89
C SER A 2 -23.97 23.08 -22.50
N LYS A 3 -23.34 22.19 -21.73
CA LYS A 3 -23.31 22.28 -20.27
C LYS A 3 -21.87 22.13 -19.81
N ASP A 4 -21.13 23.23 -19.96
CA ASP A 4 -19.99 23.56 -19.12
C ASP A 4 -20.38 23.43 -17.64
N ALA A 5 -20.04 22.30 -17.02
CA ALA A 5 -20.05 22.16 -15.57
C ALA A 5 -18.67 22.59 -15.04
N THR A 6 -18.43 23.90 -15.07
CA THR A 6 -17.38 24.59 -14.33
C THR A 6 -17.66 24.49 -12.83
N THR A 7 -17.49 23.31 -12.24
CA THR A 7 -17.51 23.15 -10.78
C THR A 7 -16.17 23.60 -10.20
N LYS A 8 -16.16 24.87 -9.77
CA LYS A 8 -15.30 25.53 -8.77
C LYS A 8 -14.04 24.76 -8.35
N ASN A 9 -12.89 25.27 -8.78
CA ASN A 9 -11.65 25.16 -8.03
C ASN A 9 -11.90 25.66 -6.59
N PRO A 10 -11.52 24.91 -5.53
CA PRO A 10 -11.38 25.51 -4.22
C PRO A 10 -10.08 26.32 -4.21
N THR A 11 -10.12 27.50 -4.83
CA THR A 11 -9.17 28.57 -4.59
C THR A 11 -9.44 29.14 -3.20
N GLY A 12 -8.65 28.68 -2.24
CA GLY A 12 -8.57 29.23 -0.89
C GLY A 12 -7.47 28.50 -0.15
N ALA A 13 -6.41 29.23 0.24
CA ALA A 13 -5.55 28.75 1.31
C ALA A 13 -6.45 28.55 2.56
N GLY A 14 -6.53 27.31 3.06
CA GLY A 14 -7.16 27.00 4.35
C GLY A 14 -8.57 26.41 4.37
N SER A 15 -8.96 25.51 3.45
CA SER A 15 -10.14 24.66 3.76
C SER A 15 -9.76 23.64 4.85
N PRO A 16 -10.57 23.43 5.90
CA PRO A 16 -10.28 22.47 6.96
C PRO A 16 -9.96 21.06 6.44
N GLN A 17 -10.67 20.66 5.38
CA GLN A 17 -10.41 19.42 4.64
C GLN A 17 -8.99 19.36 4.06
N LYS A 18 -8.52 20.44 3.42
CA LYS A 18 -7.19 20.50 2.82
C LYS A 18 -6.10 20.44 3.89
N THR A 19 -6.28 21.13 5.01
CA THR A 19 -5.34 21.09 6.15
C THR A 19 -5.29 19.70 6.77
N TYR A 20 -6.46 19.08 7.02
CA TYR A 20 -6.54 17.71 7.52
C TYR A 20 -5.83 16.72 6.59
N LEU A 21 -6.14 16.75 5.30
CA LEU A 21 -5.50 15.87 4.32
C LEU A 21 -4.00 16.09 4.24
N LEU A 22 -3.54 17.34 4.33
CA LEU A 22 -2.11 17.64 4.34
C LEU A 22 -1.43 17.03 5.56
N LEU A 23 -1.98 17.24 6.77
CA LEU A 23 -1.45 16.66 8.01
C LEU A 23 -1.43 15.13 7.96
N TYR A 24 -2.52 14.52 7.48
CA TYR A 24 -2.61 13.08 7.31
C TYR A 24 -1.53 12.55 6.36
N ASN A 25 -1.42 13.11 5.15
CA ASN A 25 -0.42 12.68 4.18
C ASN A 25 1.01 12.89 4.70
N THR A 26 1.29 14.00 5.38
CA THR A 26 2.60 14.26 5.99
C THR A 26 2.92 13.26 7.10
N ALA A 27 1.97 12.98 8.00
CA ALA A 27 2.14 12.00 9.06
C ALA A 27 2.37 10.59 8.51
N MET A 28 1.62 10.19 7.48
CA MET A 28 1.79 8.90 6.82
C MET A 28 3.13 8.80 6.08
N ALA A 29 3.55 9.85 5.37
CA ALA A 29 4.86 9.90 4.73
C ALA A 29 5.99 9.75 5.75
N ALA A 30 5.95 10.51 6.86
CA ALA A 30 6.93 10.42 7.94
C ALA A 30 6.92 9.05 8.62
N GLY A 31 5.74 8.45 8.78
CA GLY A 31 5.56 7.13 9.35
C GLY A 31 6.23 6.03 8.53
N TRP A 32 5.94 6.00 7.22
CA TRP A 32 6.58 5.04 6.31
C TRP A 32 8.07 5.30 6.13
N ALA A 33 8.51 6.57 6.17
CA ALA A 33 9.93 6.91 6.21
C ALA A 33 10.60 6.40 7.49
N THR A 34 9.91 6.42 8.64
CA THR A 34 10.40 5.86 9.90
C THR A 34 10.53 4.34 9.83
N VAL A 35 9.57 3.64 9.21
CA VAL A 35 9.66 2.19 8.96
C VAL A 35 10.92 1.88 8.14
N LEU A 36 11.12 2.59 7.03
CA LEU A 36 12.28 2.39 6.16
C LEU A 36 13.58 2.76 6.86
N GLY A 37 13.61 3.88 7.59
CA GLY A 37 14.78 4.36 8.32
C GLY A 37 15.19 3.40 9.44
N ARG A 38 14.23 2.84 10.20
CA ARG A 38 14.51 1.84 11.22
C ARG A 38 15.07 0.55 10.62
N ALA A 39 14.48 0.06 9.51
CA ALA A 39 15.02 -1.09 8.80
C ALA A 39 16.45 -0.85 8.31
N ALA A 40 16.73 0.32 7.72
CA ALA A 40 18.05 0.68 7.24
C ALA A 40 19.07 0.79 8.39
N ILE A 41 18.73 1.49 9.48
CA ILE A 41 19.61 1.64 10.65
C ILE A 41 19.93 0.28 11.27
N HIS A 42 18.94 -0.62 11.36
CA HIS A 42 19.14 -1.98 11.87
C HIS A 42 20.18 -2.75 11.05
N LEU A 43 20.03 -2.74 9.72
CA LEU A 43 20.96 -3.44 8.82
C LEU A 43 22.35 -2.79 8.80
N LEU A 44 22.42 -1.46 8.77
CA LEU A 44 23.70 -0.72 8.77
C LEU A 44 24.49 -0.87 10.07
N ARG A 45 23.81 -1.15 11.19
CA ARG A 45 24.45 -1.47 12.48
C ARG A 45 24.87 -2.94 12.59
N GLY A 46 24.78 -3.72 11.51
CA GLY A 46 25.14 -5.13 11.48
C GLY A 46 24.05 -6.07 12.01
N GLY A 47 22.83 -5.57 12.23
CA GLY A 47 21.70 -6.41 12.62
C GLY A 47 21.32 -7.38 11.49
N PRO A 48 21.04 -8.67 11.79
CA PRO A 48 20.68 -9.63 10.76
C PRO A 48 19.29 -9.30 10.18
N SER A 49 19.10 -9.61 8.89
CA SER A 49 17.82 -9.40 8.18
C SER A 49 16.64 -10.12 8.85
N THR A 50 16.92 -11.21 9.57
CA THR A 50 15.95 -12.04 10.28
C THR A 50 15.25 -11.33 11.45
N THR A 51 15.84 -10.25 11.97
CA THR A 51 15.33 -9.51 13.15
C THR A 51 14.80 -8.12 12.78
N VAL A 52 14.72 -7.80 11.49
CA VAL A 52 14.23 -6.51 11.01
C VAL A 52 12.79 -6.26 11.45
N TYR A 53 11.95 -7.32 11.49
CA TYR A 53 10.57 -7.21 11.94
C TYR A 53 10.49 -6.60 13.35
N ASP A 54 11.34 -7.02 14.27
CA ASP A 54 11.30 -6.55 15.67
C ASP A 54 11.59 -5.05 15.78
N ALA A 55 12.48 -4.53 14.93
CA ALA A 55 12.79 -3.10 14.85
C ALA A 55 11.64 -2.25 14.26
N VAL A 56 10.83 -2.84 13.36
CA VAL A 56 9.81 -2.11 12.60
C VAL A 56 8.36 -2.45 12.95
N ALA A 57 8.11 -3.46 13.79
CA ALA A 57 6.77 -4.03 14.01
C ALA A 57 5.74 -2.98 14.43
N VAL A 58 6.09 -2.14 15.40
CA VAL A 58 5.21 -1.08 15.92
C VAL A 58 4.85 -0.06 14.84
N PRO A 59 5.80 0.64 14.20
CA PRO A 59 5.46 1.61 13.17
C PRO A 59 4.82 0.95 11.94
N LEU A 60 5.27 -0.23 11.53
CA LEU A 60 4.67 -0.97 10.41
C LEU A 60 3.18 -1.20 10.64
N VAL A 61 2.80 -1.71 11.80
CA VAL A 61 1.39 -2.00 12.10
C VAL A 61 0.58 -0.72 12.22
N LEU A 62 1.12 0.29 12.90
CA LEU A 62 0.43 1.56 13.10
C LEU A 62 0.09 2.22 11.75
N PHE A 63 1.08 2.37 10.86
CA PHE A 63 0.88 3.05 9.58
C PHE A 63 0.17 2.18 8.54
N GLN A 64 0.38 0.86 8.54
CA GLN A 64 -0.37 -0.03 7.66
C GLN A 64 -1.86 -0.08 8.03
N THR A 65 -2.19 -0.05 9.33
CA THR A 65 -3.59 0.00 9.81
C THR A 65 -4.17 1.40 9.61
N GLY A 66 -3.37 2.45 9.85
CA GLY A 66 -3.76 3.85 9.61
C GLY A 66 -4.17 4.13 8.16
N ALA A 67 -3.61 3.39 7.19
CA ALA A 67 -4.00 3.49 5.79
C ALA A 67 -5.48 3.10 5.52
N ALA A 68 -6.16 2.43 6.47
CA ALA A 68 -7.61 2.22 6.41
C ALA A 68 -8.41 3.53 6.36
N ALA A 69 -7.88 4.61 6.94
CA ALA A 69 -8.49 5.92 6.82
C ALA A 69 -8.61 6.38 5.35
N GLU A 70 -7.71 5.96 4.45
CA GLU A 70 -7.81 6.31 3.02
C GLU A 70 -9.06 5.73 2.36
N VAL A 71 -9.44 4.49 2.72
CA VAL A 71 -10.65 3.86 2.21
C VAL A 71 -11.87 4.65 2.69
N VAL A 72 -11.88 5.05 3.96
CA VAL A 72 -12.93 5.90 4.52
C VAL A 72 -12.99 7.25 3.79
N HIS A 73 -11.85 7.90 3.56
CA HIS A 73 -11.76 9.16 2.80
C HIS A 73 -12.31 9.03 1.38
N ALA A 74 -12.02 7.92 0.70
CA ALA A 74 -12.55 7.64 -0.63
C ALA A 74 -14.07 7.38 -0.59
N MET A 75 -14.56 6.63 0.41
CA MET A 75 -15.99 6.32 0.57
C MET A 75 -16.85 7.56 0.83
N ILE A 76 -16.38 8.48 1.68
CA ILE A 76 -17.10 9.73 1.99
C ILE A 76 -16.91 10.81 0.92
N GLY A 77 -16.16 10.53 -0.16
CA GLY A 77 -15.89 11.47 -1.24
C GLY A 77 -14.90 12.59 -0.88
N LEU A 78 -14.15 12.45 0.21
CA LEU A 78 -13.11 13.40 0.63
C LEU A 78 -11.97 13.47 -0.39
N VAL A 79 -11.70 12.34 -1.08
CA VAL A 79 -10.69 12.19 -2.12
C VAL A 79 -11.31 11.50 -3.34
N ARG A 80 -10.98 11.97 -4.54
CA ARG A 80 -11.41 11.37 -5.82
C ARG A 80 -10.58 10.12 -6.16
N SER A 81 -10.74 9.06 -5.38
CA SER A 81 -10.09 7.77 -5.59
C SER A 81 -11.15 6.68 -5.81
N PRO A 82 -10.93 5.71 -6.73
CA PRO A 82 -11.83 4.58 -6.87
C PRO A 82 -11.75 3.69 -5.63
N VAL A 83 -12.82 3.67 -4.83
CA VAL A 83 -12.90 2.96 -3.55
C VAL A 83 -12.48 1.50 -3.69
N GLY A 84 -12.95 0.80 -4.72
CA GLY A 84 -12.64 -0.61 -4.94
C GLY A 84 -11.15 -0.89 -5.13
N THR A 85 -10.44 -0.04 -5.88
CA THR A 85 -8.99 -0.23 -6.09
C THR A 85 -8.18 0.11 -4.83
N THR A 86 -8.57 1.14 -4.10
CA THR A 86 -7.93 1.51 -2.83
C THR A 86 -8.15 0.43 -1.77
N LEU A 87 -9.36 -0.11 -1.70
CA LEU A 87 -9.72 -1.20 -0.82
C LEU A 87 -8.92 -2.46 -1.16
N LEU A 88 -8.87 -2.88 -2.42
CA LEU A 88 -8.13 -4.08 -2.82
C LEU A 88 -6.63 -3.98 -2.48
N GLN A 89 -6.02 -2.82 -2.76
CA GLN A 89 -4.61 -2.57 -2.42
C GLN A 89 -4.36 -2.63 -0.91
N LEU A 90 -5.25 -2.04 -0.11
CA LEU A 90 -5.13 -2.05 1.34
C LEU A 90 -5.37 -3.44 1.92
N LEU A 91 -6.44 -4.12 1.50
CA LEU A 91 -6.83 -5.43 2.00
C LEU A 91 -5.73 -6.47 1.74
N SER A 92 -5.11 -6.47 0.55
CA SER A 92 -3.98 -7.34 0.24
C SER A 92 -2.88 -7.25 1.31
N ARG A 93 -2.49 -6.02 1.65
CA ARG A 93 -1.42 -5.78 2.62
C ARG A 93 -1.84 -6.08 4.06
N LEU A 94 -3.08 -5.78 4.43
CA LEU A 94 -3.63 -6.13 5.74
C LEU A 94 -3.71 -7.64 5.93
N LEU A 95 -4.11 -8.39 4.89
CA LEU A 95 -4.14 -9.86 4.92
C LEU A 95 -2.74 -10.44 5.12
N VAL A 96 -1.72 -9.90 4.46
CA VAL A 96 -0.34 -10.36 4.68
C VAL A 96 0.13 -9.99 6.09
N LEU A 97 -0.10 -8.75 6.53
CA LEU A 97 0.31 -8.29 7.86
C LEU A 97 -0.35 -9.09 8.98
N TYR A 98 -1.67 -9.20 8.98
CA TYR A 98 -2.44 -9.85 10.06
C TYR A 98 -2.62 -11.35 9.88
N GLY A 99 -2.50 -11.85 8.65
CA GLY A 99 -2.72 -13.25 8.29
C GLY A 99 -1.46 -14.08 8.09
N ALA A 100 -0.27 -13.45 7.93
CA ALA A 100 1.01 -14.17 7.84
C ALA A 100 2.09 -13.64 8.77
N VAL A 101 2.19 -12.31 8.94
CA VAL A 101 3.29 -11.72 9.72
C VAL A 101 2.95 -11.63 11.20
N ARG A 102 1.74 -11.20 11.59
CA ARG A 102 1.37 -10.91 12.98
C ARG A 102 0.73 -12.09 13.72
N ILE A 103 0.45 -13.21 13.04
CA ILE A 103 -0.21 -14.39 13.65
C ILE A 103 0.61 -15.11 14.72
N GLY A 104 1.91 -14.85 14.79
CA GLY A 104 2.83 -15.47 15.74
C GLY A 104 4.27 -15.36 15.24
N GLU A 105 5.22 -16.03 15.88
CA GLU A 105 6.61 -16.09 15.41
C GLU A 105 6.76 -16.95 14.15
N THR A 106 6.27 -16.43 13.02
CA THR A 106 6.29 -17.16 11.75
C THR A 106 7.67 -17.14 11.11
N PRO A 107 8.06 -18.21 10.38
CA PRO A 107 9.26 -18.20 9.54
C PRO A 107 9.28 -17.04 8.54
N ALA A 108 8.10 -16.58 8.10
CA ALA A 108 7.94 -15.43 7.21
C ALA A 108 8.62 -14.16 7.74
N ARG A 109 8.63 -13.90 9.07
CA ARG A 109 9.30 -12.71 9.66
C ARG A 109 10.81 -12.70 9.46
N ARG A 110 11.41 -13.90 9.37
CA ARG A 110 12.85 -14.09 9.30
C ARG A 110 13.34 -14.26 7.86
N ASP A 111 12.43 -14.42 6.90
CA ASP A 111 12.76 -14.65 5.50
C ASP A 111 13.17 -13.35 4.78
N PRO A 112 14.17 -13.38 3.88
CA PRO A 112 14.53 -12.21 3.06
C PRO A 112 13.36 -11.60 2.29
N ALA A 113 12.33 -12.38 1.95
CA ALA A 113 11.14 -11.89 1.29
C ALA A 113 10.36 -10.87 2.12
N PHE A 114 10.39 -10.97 3.46
CA PHE A 114 9.79 -9.96 4.33
C PHE A 114 10.51 -8.62 4.18
N LEU A 115 11.85 -8.63 4.18
CA LEU A 115 12.63 -7.40 4.00
C LEU A 115 12.38 -6.78 2.62
N GLN A 116 12.34 -7.61 1.56
CA GLN A 116 12.04 -7.17 0.21
C GLN A 116 10.65 -6.50 0.14
N MET A 117 9.63 -7.17 0.68
CA MET A 117 8.26 -6.64 0.76
C MET A 117 8.21 -5.32 1.54
N LEU A 118 8.86 -5.27 2.70
CA LEU A 118 8.89 -4.11 3.59
C LEU A 118 9.48 -2.88 2.88
N ILE A 119 10.60 -3.04 2.18
CA ILE A 119 11.25 -1.96 1.43
C ILE A 119 10.35 -1.52 0.28
N ALA A 120 9.79 -2.47 -0.47
CA ALA A 120 8.88 -2.17 -1.58
C ALA A 120 7.64 -1.38 -1.11
N TRP A 121 7.02 -1.82 -0.01
CA TRP A 121 5.90 -1.14 0.62
C TRP A 121 6.31 0.26 1.08
N ALA A 122 7.33 0.38 1.93
CA ALA A 122 7.70 1.66 2.52
C ALA A 122 8.09 2.70 1.46
N LEU A 123 8.88 2.32 0.44
CA LEU A 123 9.20 3.22 -0.67
C LEU A 123 7.96 3.64 -1.46
N SER A 124 7.07 2.69 -1.77
CA SER A 124 5.84 2.99 -2.52
C SER A 124 4.94 3.98 -1.77
N GLU A 125 4.86 3.84 -0.45
CA GLU A 125 4.03 4.68 0.42
C GLU A 125 4.65 6.07 0.61
N VAL A 126 5.95 6.16 0.90
CA VAL A 126 6.66 7.44 1.01
C VAL A 126 6.47 8.27 -0.25
N ILE A 127 6.65 7.67 -1.43
CA ILE A 127 6.44 8.36 -2.71
C ILE A 127 4.98 8.80 -2.86
N ARG A 128 4.02 7.92 -2.52
CA ARG A 128 2.58 8.20 -2.65
C ARG A 128 2.14 9.37 -1.77
N TYR A 129 2.42 9.32 -0.47
CA TYR A 129 1.98 10.34 0.47
C TYR A 129 2.70 11.68 0.24
N THR A 130 3.98 11.64 -0.13
CA THR A 130 4.72 12.85 -0.51
C THR A 130 4.11 13.50 -1.74
N PHE A 131 3.75 12.71 -2.76
CA PHE A 131 3.05 13.21 -3.95
C PHE A 131 1.67 13.80 -3.58
N TYR A 132 0.88 13.13 -2.75
CA TYR A 132 -0.44 13.65 -2.33
C TYR A 132 -0.34 14.96 -1.55
N GLY A 133 0.61 15.08 -0.61
CA GLY A 133 0.88 16.32 0.11
C GLY A 133 1.32 17.45 -0.84
N ALA A 134 2.27 17.19 -1.73
CA ALA A 134 2.74 18.18 -2.71
C ALA A 134 1.63 18.60 -3.69
N ASN A 135 0.79 17.67 -4.12
CA ASN A 135 -0.33 17.93 -5.02
C ASN A 135 -1.42 18.78 -4.35
N LEU A 136 -1.70 18.57 -3.06
CA LEU A 136 -2.61 19.44 -2.29
C LEU A 136 -2.07 20.88 -2.22
N LEU A 137 -0.77 21.05 -2.05
CA LEU A 137 -0.12 22.36 -2.02
C LEU A 137 0.00 23.02 -3.41
N GLY A 138 -0.36 22.32 -4.50
CA GLY A 138 -0.14 22.80 -5.87
C GLY A 138 1.35 22.86 -6.26
N LYS A 139 2.23 22.18 -5.50
CA LYS A 139 3.69 22.17 -5.69
C LYS A 139 4.21 20.84 -6.21
N ALA A 140 3.35 19.97 -6.73
CA ALA A 140 3.76 18.71 -7.31
C ALA A 140 4.64 18.96 -8.54
N THR A 141 5.93 18.63 -8.45
CA THR A 141 6.88 18.79 -9.56
C THR A 141 6.66 17.71 -10.62
N GLY A 142 7.08 17.98 -11.86
CA GLY A 142 7.04 17.00 -12.95
C GLY A 142 7.80 15.72 -12.62
N TRP A 143 8.95 15.86 -11.95
CA TRP A 143 9.76 14.73 -11.46
C TRP A 143 9.02 13.88 -10.42
N LEU A 144 8.41 14.50 -9.40
CA LEU A 144 7.68 13.77 -8.36
C LEU A 144 6.44 13.06 -8.94
N THR A 145 5.79 13.69 -9.91
CA THR A 145 4.70 13.09 -10.67
C THR A 145 5.20 11.88 -11.46
N TRP A 146 6.30 12.01 -12.19
CA TRP A 146 6.90 10.91 -12.93
C TRP A 146 7.26 9.74 -12.02
N LEU A 147 7.89 10.02 -10.87
CA LEU A 147 8.27 9.02 -9.89
C LEU A 147 7.04 8.27 -9.36
N ARG A 148 5.98 8.99 -8.98
CA ARG A 148 4.71 8.41 -8.50
C ARG A 148 4.07 7.45 -9.50
N TYR A 149 4.15 7.77 -10.80
CA TYR A 149 3.55 6.98 -11.87
C TYR A 149 4.54 6.02 -12.55
N SER A 150 5.79 5.92 -12.09
CA SER A 150 6.80 5.03 -12.69
C SER A 150 7.44 4.07 -11.69
N ALA A 151 7.55 4.44 -10.41
CA ALA A 151 8.16 3.61 -9.36
C ALA A 151 7.46 2.25 -9.19
N PHE A 152 6.16 2.17 -9.48
CA PHE A 152 5.41 0.91 -9.40
C PHE A 152 5.97 -0.17 -10.34
N MET A 153 6.62 0.19 -11.46
CA MET A 153 7.15 -0.81 -12.40
C MET A 153 8.20 -1.72 -11.76
N LEU A 154 8.98 -1.21 -10.81
CA LEU A 154 9.97 -1.98 -10.04
C LEU A 154 9.40 -2.42 -8.69
N LEU A 155 8.79 -1.50 -7.94
CA LEU A 155 8.37 -1.76 -6.56
C LEU A 155 7.18 -2.72 -6.49
N TYR A 156 6.33 -2.77 -7.52
CA TYR A 156 5.14 -3.61 -7.48
C TYR A 156 5.46 -5.11 -7.63
N PRO A 157 6.26 -5.55 -8.63
CA PRO A 157 6.71 -6.94 -8.68
C PRO A 157 7.47 -7.38 -7.41
N LEU A 158 8.33 -6.51 -6.86
CA LEU A 158 9.06 -6.78 -5.62
C LEU A 158 8.12 -6.91 -4.41
N GLY A 159 7.11 -6.05 -4.31
CA GLY A 159 6.10 -6.12 -3.26
C GLY A 159 5.28 -7.39 -3.33
N ILE A 160 4.66 -7.68 -4.48
CA ILE A 160 3.78 -8.84 -4.65
C ILE A 160 4.52 -10.17 -4.47
N SER A 161 5.74 -10.30 -5.00
CA SER A 161 6.54 -11.52 -4.80
C SER A 161 6.91 -11.72 -3.32
N GLY A 162 7.24 -10.64 -2.61
CA GLY A 162 7.51 -10.68 -1.17
C GLY A 162 6.27 -11.03 -0.35
N GLU A 163 5.11 -10.47 -0.69
CA GLU A 163 3.81 -10.78 -0.07
C GLU A 163 3.45 -12.27 -0.22
N ALA A 164 3.51 -12.78 -1.46
CA ALA A 164 3.20 -14.18 -1.74
C ALA A 164 4.15 -15.14 -1.02
N MET A 165 5.45 -14.81 -0.97
CA MET A 165 6.42 -15.62 -0.23
C MET A 165 6.19 -15.56 1.28
N CYS A 166 5.83 -14.40 1.84
CA CYS A 166 5.47 -14.29 3.26
C CYS A 166 4.25 -15.16 3.61
N LEU A 167 3.21 -15.14 2.76
CA LEU A 167 2.04 -15.99 2.92
C LEU A 167 2.42 -17.47 2.85
N TYR A 168 3.22 -17.87 1.86
CA TYR A 168 3.68 -19.25 1.69
C TYR A 168 4.53 -19.73 2.88
N LYS A 169 5.49 -18.92 3.36
CA LYS A 169 6.35 -19.25 4.51
C LYS A 169 5.61 -19.26 5.85
N ALA A 170 4.46 -18.62 5.94
CA ALA A 170 3.61 -18.68 7.12
C ALA A 170 2.74 -19.96 7.16
N MET A 171 2.66 -20.73 6.07
CA MET A 171 1.73 -21.86 5.95
C MET A 171 1.95 -22.97 6.98
N ASP A 172 3.21 -23.32 7.26
CA ASP A 172 3.51 -24.37 8.23
C ASP A 172 3.04 -23.96 9.63
N PHE A 173 3.35 -22.72 10.02
CA PHE A 173 2.86 -22.15 11.28
C PHE A 173 1.33 -22.09 11.33
N ILE A 174 0.67 -21.73 10.22
CA ILE A 174 -0.80 -21.67 10.13
C ILE A 174 -1.42 -23.05 10.27
N ARG A 175 -0.80 -24.08 9.69
CA ARG A 175 -1.28 -25.47 9.79
C ARG A 175 -1.23 -25.98 11.23
N GLU A 176 -0.13 -25.67 11.93
CA GLU A 176 0.09 -26.15 13.30
C GLU A 176 -0.73 -25.37 14.34
N ASN A 177 -0.72 -24.04 14.26
CA ASN A 177 -1.32 -23.17 15.28
C ASN A 177 -2.77 -22.80 14.97
N LYS A 178 -3.25 -23.13 13.76
CA LYS A 178 -4.61 -22.87 13.27
C LYS A 178 -5.15 -21.46 13.60
N PRO A 179 -4.35 -20.38 13.40
CA PRO A 179 -4.83 -19.03 13.66
C PRO A 179 -6.01 -18.72 12.74
N TRP A 180 -7.00 -17.98 13.25
CA TRP A 180 -8.19 -17.58 12.50
C TRP A 180 -9.01 -18.75 11.92
N THR A 181 -8.85 -19.97 12.46
CA THR A 181 -9.56 -21.17 12.00
C THR A 181 -10.71 -21.51 12.97
N VAL A 182 -11.87 -21.80 12.41
CA VAL A 182 -13.08 -22.19 13.15
C VAL A 182 -13.36 -23.65 12.81
N GLU A 183 -13.17 -24.53 13.80
CA GLU A 183 -13.43 -25.97 13.66
C GLU A 183 -14.76 -26.34 14.31
N LEU A 184 -15.31 -27.49 13.90
CA LEU A 184 -16.51 -28.04 14.52
C LEU A 184 -16.16 -28.74 15.85
N PRO A 185 -17.09 -28.75 16.83
CA PRO A 185 -18.42 -28.17 16.79
C PRO A 185 -18.43 -26.66 17.16
N ASN A 186 -19.04 -25.83 16.31
CA ASN A 186 -19.33 -24.42 16.60
C ASN A 186 -20.85 -24.17 16.48
N LYS A 187 -21.39 -23.21 17.24
CA LYS A 187 -22.82 -22.87 17.30
C LYS A 187 -23.45 -22.55 15.94
N MET A 188 -22.65 -22.13 14.97
CA MET A 188 -23.09 -21.77 13.61
C MET A 188 -22.97 -22.91 12.58
N ASN A 189 -22.52 -24.12 12.98
CA ASN A 189 -22.27 -25.28 12.09
C ASN A 189 -21.45 -24.94 10.82
N PHE A 190 -20.47 -24.05 10.97
CA PHE A 190 -19.63 -23.54 9.88
C PHE A 190 -18.16 -23.81 10.18
N THR A 191 -17.43 -24.26 9.15
CA THR A 191 -15.98 -24.48 9.22
C THR A 191 -15.25 -23.48 8.32
N PHE A 192 -14.21 -22.85 8.85
CA PHE A 192 -13.34 -21.97 8.09
C PHE A 192 -11.90 -22.27 8.46
N SER A 193 -11.11 -22.69 7.48
CA SER A 193 -9.68 -22.94 7.66
C SER A 193 -8.89 -21.80 7.01
N TRP A 194 -8.16 -21.06 7.83
CA TRP A 194 -7.27 -20.01 7.33
C TRP A 194 -6.19 -20.57 6.39
N TYR A 195 -5.73 -21.80 6.66
CA TYR A 195 -4.80 -22.52 5.78
C TYR A 195 -5.36 -22.68 4.35
N ASN A 196 -6.63 -23.08 4.20
CA ASN A 196 -7.27 -23.17 2.88
C ASN A 196 -7.48 -21.79 2.26
N GLY A 197 -7.83 -20.79 3.09
CA GLY A 197 -7.95 -19.41 2.66
C GLY A 197 -6.65 -18.87 2.04
N VAL A 198 -5.49 -19.15 2.65
CA VAL A 198 -4.19 -18.71 2.13
C VAL A 198 -3.84 -19.40 0.80
N TRP A 199 -4.18 -20.67 0.61
CA TRP A 199 -4.02 -21.32 -0.70
C TRP A 199 -4.85 -20.65 -1.80
N VAL A 200 -6.12 -20.32 -1.49
CA VAL A 200 -6.98 -19.58 -2.41
C VAL A 200 -6.40 -18.20 -2.71
N LEU A 201 -5.91 -17.48 -1.69
CA LEU A 201 -5.24 -16.19 -1.87
C LEU A 201 -4.03 -16.32 -2.80
N LEU A 202 -3.13 -17.28 -2.56
CA LEU A 202 -1.98 -17.53 -3.42
C LEU A 202 -2.36 -17.84 -4.87
N GLY A 203 -3.49 -18.52 -5.10
CA GLY A 203 -4.04 -18.75 -6.45
C GLY A 203 -4.60 -17.49 -7.12
N ILE A 204 -5.22 -16.58 -6.36
CA ILE A 204 -5.79 -15.33 -6.87
C ILE A 204 -4.71 -14.25 -7.09
N TYR A 205 -3.62 -14.29 -6.32
CA TYR A 205 -2.54 -13.30 -6.33
C TYR A 205 -1.99 -12.98 -7.74
N PRO A 206 -1.67 -13.97 -8.60
CA PRO A 206 -1.23 -13.71 -9.97
C PRO A 206 -2.26 -12.94 -10.82
N ILE A 207 -3.54 -13.29 -10.69
CA ILE A 207 -4.63 -12.66 -11.43
C ILE A 207 -4.84 -11.22 -10.94
N GLY A 208 -4.99 -11.05 -9.63
CA GLY A 208 -5.17 -9.74 -9.02
C GLY A 208 -3.99 -8.81 -9.29
N SER A 209 -2.77 -9.36 -9.27
CA SER A 209 -1.56 -8.59 -9.53
C SER A 209 -1.48 -8.10 -10.98
N TYR A 210 -1.82 -8.93 -11.96
CA TYR A 210 -1.89 -8.56 -13.38
C TYR A 210 -2.92 -7.45 -13.65
N VAL A 211 -4.14 -7.60 -13.11
CA VAL A 211 -5.21 -6.60 -13.28
C VAL A 211 -4.80 -5.24 -12.70
N MET A 212 -4.22 -5.22 -11.50
CA MET A 212 -3.79 -3.98 -10.87
C MET A 212 -2.57 -3.36 -11.58
N TYR A 213 -1.63 -4.18 -12.07
CA TYR A 213 -0.46 -3.70 -12.81
C TYR A 213 -0.85 -3.03 -14.13
N THR A 214 -1.71 -3.68 -14.91
CA THR A 214 -2.25 -3.13 -16.17
C THR A 214 -3.07 -1.86 -15.92
N TYR A 215 -3.84 -1.81 -14.84
CA TYR A 215 -4.53 -0.60 -14.40
C TYR A 215 -3.54 0.55 -14.14
N MET A 216 -2.45 0.34 -13.39
CA MET A 216 -1.44 1.38 -13.12
C MET A 216 -0.71 1.83 -14.40
N LEU A 217 -0.44 0.93 -15.35
CA LEU A 217 0.11 1.30 -16.66
C LEU A 217 -0.84 2.22 -17.43
N SER A 218 -2.15 1.95 -17.38
CA SER A 218 -3.16 2.81 -18.00
C SER A 218 -3.17 4.21 -17.36
N GLN A 219 -3.07 4.30 -16.02
CA GLN A 219 -3.00 5.56 -15.29
C GLN A 219 -1.76 6.36 -15.67
N ARG A 220 -0.59 5.70 -15.75
CA ARG A 220 0.66 6.30 -16.18
C ARG A 220 0.54 6.94 -17.57
N ARG A 221 0.02 6.19 -18.55
CA ARG A 221 -0.19 6.69 -19.92
C ARG A 221 -1.11 7.91 -19.94
N LYS A 222 -2.20 7.87 -19.16
CA LYS A 222 -3.18 8.97 -19.08
C LYS A 222 -2.59 10.26 -18.49
N VAL A 223 -1.78 10.17 -17.44
CA VAL A 223 -1.26 11.35 -16.75
C VAL A 223 -0.01 11.89 -17.45
N LEU A 224 0.96 11.03 -17.75
CA LEU A 224 2.21 11.47 -18.38
C LEU A 224 2.00 11.86 -19.85
N GLY A 225 1.08 11.21 -20.57
CA GLY A 225 0.72 11.59 -21.93
C GLY A 225 0.09 12.99 -22.00
N LYS A 226 -0.80 13.33 -21.05
CA LYS A 226 -1.37 14.68 -20.95
C LYS A 226 -0.30 15.74 -20.64
N ASN A 227 0.64 15.43 -19.74
CA ASN A 227 1.71 16.36 -19.39
C ASN A 227 2.67 16.59 -20.58
N ALA A 228 2.98 15.55 -21.35
CA ALA A 228 3.80 15.68 -22.55
C ALA A 228 3.10 16.53 -23.64
N ALA A 229 1.80 16.30 -23.87
CA ALA A 229 1.02 17.10 -24.81
C ALA A 229 0.91 18.58 -24.37
N ALA A 230 0.69 18.83 -23.07
CA ALA A 230 0.62 20.18 -22.53
C ALA A 230 1.97 20.92 -22.55
N ALA A 231 3.09 20.20 -22.40
CA ALA A 231 4.42 20.76 -22.55
C ALA A 231 4.71 21.14 -24.01
N LYS A 232 4.31 20.29 -24.97
CA LYS A 232 4.44 20.57 -26.40
C LYS A 232 3.63 21.80 -26.81
N ALA A 233 2.37 21.90 -26.38
CA ALA A 233 1.49 23.03 -26.68
C ALA A 233 1.93 24.37 -26.05
N LYS A 234 2.87 24.37 -25.09
CA LYS A 234 3.48 25.60 -24.53
C LYS A 234 4.78 25.99 -25.22
N ALA A 235 5.36 25.09 -26.00
CA ALA A 235 6.59 25.30 -26.74
C ALA A 235 6.33 25.76 -28.20
N GLU A 236 5.10 25.57 -28.67
CA GLU A 236 4.52 26.16 -29.90
C GLU A 236 3.91 27.54 -29.58
#